data_AF-A0AAV4IUJ8-F1
#
_entry.id   AF-A0AAV4IUJ8-F1
#
_cell.length_a   1.000
_cell.length_b   1.000
_cell.length_c   1.000
_cell.angle_alpha   90.00
_cell.angle_beta   90.00
_cell.angle_gamma   90.00
#
_symmetry.space_group_name_H-M   'P 1'
#
loop_
_entity.id
_entity.type
_entity.pdbx_description
1 polymer ?
#
loop_
_entity_poly.entity_id
_entity_poly.type
_entity_poly.pdbx_seq_one_letter_code
_entity_poly.pdbx_strand_id
1 'polypeptide(L)'
;MALRRKAKQDSSRYKSIDKEIKKMCNEAKEEWINGQCKEIEDCKKADNAYMHQKINDIASKKRTAQGGCIKSKDGKILMETSDILERWSEYNPRALL
;
A
#
# COMPACT_ATOMS: atom_id res chain seq x y z
N MET A 1 19.15 -2.07 -1.74
CA MET A 1 18.46 -2.99 -2.70
C MET A 1 19.40 -3.88 -3.51
N ALA A 2 20.50 -3.38 -4.08
CA ALA A 2 21.44 -4.19 -4.88
C ALA A 2 22.04 -5.37 -4.09
N LEU A 3 22.36 -5.17 -2.81
CA LEU A 3 22.91 -6.20 -1.92
C LEU A 3 21.91 -7.35 -1.65
N ARG A 4 20.63 -7.03 -1.40
CA ARG A 4 19.55 -8.02 -1.23
C ARG A 4 19.37 -8.89 -2.48
N ARG A 5 19.46 -8.30 -3.67
CA ARG A 5 19.34 -9.05 -4.94
C ARG A 5 20.53 -9.98 -5.17
N LYS A 6 21.74 -9.55 -4.83
CA LYS A 6 22.96 -10.38 -4.93
C LYS A 6 22.99 -11.54 -3.93
N ALA A 7 22.37 -11.38 -2.76
CA ALA A 7 22.31 -12.42 -1.72
C ALA A 7 21.22 -13.48 -1.95
N LYS A 8 20.48 -13.46 -3.07
CA LYS A 8 19.32 -14.34 -3.30
C LYS A 8 19.64 -15.84 -3.26
N GLN A 9 20.89 -16.21 -3.53
CA GLN A 9 21.37 -17.61 -3.48
C GLN A 9 21.75 -18.07 -2.06
N ASP A 10 21.96 -17.14 -1.12
CA ASP A 10 22.26 -17.43 0.29
C ASP A 10 21.06 -17.01 1.16
N SER A 11 20.27 -17.99 1.57
CA SER A 11 19.04 -17.80 2.34
C SER A 11 19.26 -17.09 3.68
N SER A 12 20.38 -17.38 4.37
CA SER A 12 20.69 -16.77 5.65
C SER A 12 21.04 -15.29 5.49
N ARG A 13 21.96 -15.00 4.55
CA ARG A 13 22.39 -13.63 4.26
C ARG A 13 21.26 -12.78 3.69
N TYR A 14 20.40 -13.35 2.85
CA TYR A 14 19.21 -12.67 2.34
C TYR A 14 18.26 -12.27 3.46
N LYS A 15 17.95 -13.17 4.39
CA LYS A 15 17.06 -12.90 5.54
C LYS A 15 17.60 -11.78 6.42
N SER A 16 18.90 -11.77 6.70
CA SER A 16 19.53 -10.72 7.50
C SER A 16 19.42 -9.35 6.83
N ILE A 17 19.73 -9.26 5.54
CA ILE A 17 19.63 -8.00 4.78
C ILE A 17 18.16 -7.55 4.66
N ASP A 18 17.22 -8.47 4.45
CA ASP A 18 15.79 -8.16 4.39
C ASP A 18 15.26 -7.64 5.72
N LYS A 19 15.69 -8.24 6.84
CA LYS A 19 15.37 -7.80 8.20
C LYS A 19 15.90 -6.40 8.47
N GLU A 20 17.14 -6.11 8.09
CA GLU A 20 17.76 -4.81 8.26
C GLU A 20 17.03 -3.73 7.44
N ILE A 21 16.74 -4.00 6.17
CA ILE A 21 15.97 -3.08 5.31
C ILE A 21 14.60 -2.78 5.93
N LYS A 22 13.90 -3.82 6.39
CA LYS A 22 12.59 -3.63 7.05
C LYS A 22 12.71 -2.82 8.33
N LYS A 23 13.75 -3.06 9.14
CA LYS A 23 14.02 -2.29 10.35
C LYS A 23 14.21 -0.81 10.01
N MET A 24 15.08 -0.48 9.05
CA MET A 24 15.30 0.91 8.62
C MET A 24 14.03 1.56 8.07
N CYS A 25 13.24 0.83 7.28
CA CYS A 25 11.96 1.34 6.78
C CYS A 25 10.96 1.62 7.92
N ASN A 26 10.93 0.76 8.94
CA ASN A 26 10.08 0.97 10.11
C ASN A 26 10.56 2.17 10.93
N GLU A 27 11.86 2.27 11.21
CA GLU A 27 12.44 3.41 11.94
C GLU A 27 12.15 4.73 11.23
N ALA A 28 12.44 4.83 9.93
CA ALA A 28 12.14 6.03 9.15
C ALA A 28 10.65 6.38 9.12
N LYS A 29 9.77 5.36 9.10
CA LYS A 29 8.32 5.57 9.16
C LYS A 29 7.89 6.09 10.54
N GLU A 30 8.40 5.50 11.62
CA GLU A 30 8.10 5.95 12.99
C GLU A 30 8.61 7.38 13.22
N GLU A 31 9.83 7.69 12.79
CA GLU A 31 10.38 9.05 12.84
C GLU A 31 9.50 10.06 12.11
N TRP A 32 9.04 9.72 10.89
CA TRP A 32 8.14 10.57 10.14
C TRP A 32 6.80 10.78 10.86
N ILE A 33 6.16 9.71 11.35
CA ILE A 33 4.88 9.81 12.08
C ILE A 33 5.05 10.66 13.34
N ASN A 34 6.10 10.43 14.12
CA ASN A 34 6.37 11.20 15.34
C ASN A 34 6.58 12.69 15.04
N GLY A 35 7.30 13.01 13.96
CA GLY A 35 7.46 14.38 13.49
C GLY A 35 6.12 15.03 13.13
N GLN A 36 5.26 14.31 12.43
CA GLN A 36 3.92 14.80 12.09
C GLN A 36 3.03 15.01 13.33
N CYS A 37 3.06 14.09 14.30
CA CYS A 37 2.32 14.23 15.56
C CYS A 37 2.77 15.46 16.34
N LYS A 38 4.09 15.68 16.46
CA LYS A 38 4.64 16.85 17.15
C LYS A 38 4.18 18.16 16.50
N GLU A 39 4.21 18.22 15.18
CA GLU A 39 3.76 19.41 14.44
C GLU A 39 2.26 19.70 14.65
N ILE A 40 1.42 18.66 14.71
CA ILE A 40 -0.01 18.78 15.04
C ILE A 40 -0.21 19.29 16.47
N GLU A 41 0.55 18.77 17.44
CA GLU A 41 0.49 19.20 18.84
C GLU A 41 0.88 20.68 19.00
N ASP A 42 1.90 21.13 18.26
CA ASP A 42 2.35 22.52 18.27
C ASP A 42 1.32 23.46 17.60
N CYS A 43 0.66 23.03 16.52
CA CYS A 43 -0.39 23.81 15.82
C CYS A 43 -1.73 23.91 16.57
N LYS A 44 -1.96 23.08 17.60
CA LYS A 44 -3.22 22.99 18.36
C LYS A 44 -3.64 24.29 19.05
N LYS A 45 -2.72 25.24 19.24
CA LYS A 45 -2.98 26.54 19.86
C LYS A 45 -3.47 27.62 18.88
N ALA A 46 -3.31 27.43 17.56
CA ALA A 46 -3.52 28.49 16.57
C ALA A 46 -4.62 28.18 15.53
N ASP A 47 -4.77 26.91 15.11
CA ASP A 47 -5.71 26.58 14.02
C ASP A 47 -6.25 25.14 14.14
N ASN A 48 -7.45 25.02 14.72
CA ASN A 48 -8.15 23.74 14.85
C ASN A 48 -8.50 23.12 13.49
N ALA A 49 -8.84 23.92 12.48
CA ALA A 49 -9.24 23.40 11.17
C ALA A 49 -8.05 22.76 10.44
N TYR A 50 -6.90 23.43 10.46
CA TYR A 50 -5.64 22.89 9.94
C TYR A 50 -5.22 21.60 10.67
N MET A 51 -5.35 21.57 11.99
CA MET A 51 -5.08 20.37 12.80
C MET A 51 -5.95 19.19 12.36
N HIS A 52 -7.27 19.40 12.22
CA HIS A 52 -8.20 18.35 11.76
C HIS A 52 -7.88 17.86 10.34
N GLN A 53 -7.52 18.77 9.42
CA GLN A 53 -7.11 18.41 8.07
C GLN A 53 -5.85 17.53 8.08
N LYS A 54 -4.84 17.91 8.85
CA LYS A 54 -3.56 17.19 8.92
C LYS A 54 -3.70 15.81 9.56
N ILE A 55 -4.50 15.70 10.62
CA ILE A 55 -4.89 14.42 11.22
C ILE A 55 -5.56 13.54 10.17
N ASN A 56 -6.50 14.10 9.39
CA ASN A 56 -7.15 13.36 8.31
C ASN A 56 -6.15 12.92 7.24
N ASP A 57 -5.18 13.73 6.83
CA ASP A 57 -4.22 13.37 5.79
C ASP A 57 -3.28 12.22 6.21
N ILE A 58 -2.89 12.17 7.49
CA ILE A 58 -2.02 11.12 8.03
C ILE A 58 -2.81 9.86 8.39
N ALA A 59 -3.98 10.02 9.01
CA ALA A 59 -4.79 8.91 9.52
C ALA A 59 -5.70 8.30 8.45
N SER A 60 -6.12 9.09 7.44
CA SER A 60 -6.84 8.57 6.26
C SER A 60 -5.87 7.81 5.38
N LYS A 61 -5.51 6.61 5.82
CA LYS A 61 -5.24 5.52 4.92
C LYS A 61 -6.34 5.54 3.88
N LYS A 62 -5.94 5.81 2.63
CA LYS A 62 -6.76 5.67 1.42
C LYS A 62 -7.76 4.56 1.67
N ARG A 63 -9.06 4.85 1.56
CA ARG A 63 -10.10 3.82 1.46
C ARG A 63 -9.48 2.72 0.62
N THR A 64 -9.19 1.58 1.22
CA THR A 64 -8.66 0.44 0.51
C THR A 64 -9.63 0.27 -0.63
N ALA A 65 -9.19 0.56 -1.86
CA ALA A 65 -10.03 0.34 -3.02
C ALA A 65 -10.55 -1.08 -2.83
N GLN A 66 -11.87 -1.26 -2.75
CA GLN A 66 -12.47 -2.54 -2.38
C GLN A 66 -11.87 -3.60 -3.29
N GLY A 67 -10.87 -4.30 -2.73
CA GLY A 67 -9.94 -5.09 -3.50
C GLY A 67 -10.55 -6.45 -3.67
N GLY A 68 -10.59 -6.91 -4.92
CA GLY A 68 -10.76 -8.33 -5.23
C GLY A 68 -11.92 -8.66 -6.15
N CYS A 69 -12.86 -7.74 -6.38
CA CYS A 69 -13.98 -8.04 -7.26
C CYS A 69 -13.80 -7.46 -8.66
N ILE A 70 -13.76 -8.35 -9.65
CA ILE A 70 -13.86 -7.98 -11.06
C ILE A 70 -15.31 -7.60 -11.37
N LYS A 71 -15.47 -6.45 -12.01
CA LYS A 71 -16.79 -5.89 -12.36
C LYS A 71 -17.05 -6.02 -13.85
N SER A 72 -18.33 -6.20 -14.20
CA SER A 72 -18.82 -6.01 -15.56
C SER A 72 -18.59 -4.56 -16.01
N LYS A 73 -18.76 -4.28 -17.30
CA LYS A 73 -18.70 -2.90 -17.84
C LYS A 73 -19.73 -1.99 -17.15
N ASP A 74 -20.88 -2.54 -16.78
CA ASP A 74 -21.97 -1.85 -16.07
C ASP A 74 -21.75 -1.75 -14.56
N GLY A 75 -20.59 -2.19 -14.05
CA GLY A 75 -20.20 -2.04 -12.65
C GLY A 75 -20.77 -3.11 -11.71
N LYS A 76 -21.47 -4.13 -12.23
CA LYS A 76 -21.94 -5.28 -11.43
C LYS A 76 -20.76 -6.18 -11.06
N ILE A 77 -20.76 -6.65 -9.82
CA ILE A 77 -19.80 -7.64 -9.31
C ILE A 77 -20.00 -8.97 -10.05
N LEU A 78 -18.96 -9.46 -10.73
CA LEU A 78 -18.96 -10.76 -11.37
C LEU A 78 -18.54 -11.82 -10.33
N MET A 79 -19.42 -12.80 -10.11
CA MET A 79 -19.20 -13.91 -9.17
C MET A 79 -18.98 -15.23 -9.91
N GLU A 80 -19.49 -15.36 -11.14
CA GLU A 80 -19.43 -16.60 -11.91
C GLU A 80 -18.10 -16.72 -12.67
N THR A 81 -17.47 -17.90 -12.60
CA THR A 81 -16.16 -18.14 -13.20
C THR A 81 -16.14 -17.88 -14.71
N SER A 82 -17.22 -18.23 -15.41
CA SER A 82 -17.43 -17.98 -16.85
C SER A 82 -17.37 -16.48 -17.18
N ASP A 83 -18.18 -15.67 -16.50
CA ASP A 83 -18.24 -14.22 -16.68
C ASP A 83 -16.89 -13.55 -16.36
N ILE A 84 -16.20 -14.04 -15.33
CA ILE A 84 -14.88 -13.53 -14.94
C ILE A 84 -13.86 -13.81 -16.06
N LEU A 85 -13.83 -15.02 -16.60
CA LEU A 85 -12.92 -15.40 -17.70
C LEU A 85 -13.20 -14.60 -18.97
N GLU A 86 -14.47 -14.41 -19.32
CA GLU A 86 -14.87 -13.57 -20.44
C GLU A 86 -14.37 -12.13 -20.24
N ARG A 87 -14.55 -11.57 -19.04
CA ARG A 87 -14.06 -10.24 -18.70
C ARG A 87 -12.53 -10.12 -18.77
N TRP A 88 -11.80 -11.17 -18.42
CA TRP A 88 -10.33 -11.22 -18.55
C TRP A 88 -9.86 -11.32 -20.00
N SER A 89 -10.63 -11.99 -20.86
CA SER A 89 -10.32 -12.14 -22.29
C SER A 89 -10.24 -10.79 -23.02
N GLU A 90 -11.04 -9.81 -22.60
CA GLU A 90 -10.99 -8.45 -23.14
C GLU A 90 -9.65 -7.75 -22.87
N TYR A 91 -9.03 -8.01 -21.72
CA TYR A 91 -7.75 -7.41 -21.35
C TYR A 91 -6.55 -8.18 -21.91
N ASN A 92 -6.69 -9.49 -22.08
CA ASN A 92 -5.64 -10.34 -22.64
C ASN A 92 -6.21 -11.38 -23.62
N PRO A 93 -6.41 -11.01 -24.89
CA PRO A 93 -6.99 -11.89 -25.91
C PRO A 93 -6.15 -13.15 -26.19
N ARG A 94 -4.89 -13.19 -25.74
CA ARG A 94 -3.96 -14.32 -25.94
C ARG A 94 -3.95 -15.32 -24.77
N ALA A 95 -4.66 -15.05 -23.68
CA ALA A 95 -4.62 -15.90 -22.48
C ALA A 95 -5.58 -17.11 -22.52
N LEU A 96 -6.39 -17.24 -23.58
CA LEU A 96 -7.38 -18.32 -23.74
C LEU A 96 -7.02 -19.35 -24.83
N LEU A 97 -5.74 -19.40 -25.25
CA LEU A 97 -5.16 -20.42 -26.13
C LEU A 97 -4.21 -21.30 -25.32
#